data_AF-A0A957HQK6-F1
#
_entry.id   AF-A0A957HQK6-F1
#
_cell.length_a   1.000
_cell.length_b   1.000
_cell.length_c   1.000
_cell.angle_alpha   90.00
_cell.angle_beta   90.00
_cell.angle_gamma   90.00
#
_symmetry.space_group_name_H-M   'P 1'
#
loop_
_entity.id
_entity.type
_entity.pdbx_description
1 polymer ?
#
loop_
_entity_poly.entity_id
_entity_poly.type
_entity_poly.pdbx_seq_one_letter_code
_entity_poly.pdbx_strand_id
1 'polypeptide(L)'
;ADLAYSFLTGLIIYPVFGHWVWGGGWLAELGYLDFAGSSVVHLVGAYVGLAGTIMLGKRKDKKFGHTIRGHNISLAALGVFILWLGWFGFNPGSQLNAEPKAISLIVVTTDFAATTGAIVAMFLAYFHTRKWDVSMAFNGALGGLVAITAPTAFVTPQGALMIGAIAGVITYYGVDLMEKLKIDDPVGAFPVHGLNGIFGVLAIGIWGVDGLGLLHGGGLTQLGIQALGLVAATLWTLPLAFLMFYLISKTIGLRVSEAVEIQGIDLAYHGVGSYPEFIENGEKDSLPPQTPGMVPSPTD
;
A
#
# COMPACT_ATOMS: atom_id res chain seq x y z
N ALA A 1 -2.93 4.39 -19.69
CA ALA A 1 -1.76 4.07 -18.85
C ALA A 1 -2.05 2.92 -17.88
N ASP A 2 -3.20 2.94 -17.21
CA ASP A 2 -3.46 2.10 -16.03
C ASP A 2 -3.41 0.59 -16.29
N LEU A 3 -4.08 0.16 -17.36
CA LEU A 3 -4.04 -1.24 -17.79
C LEU A 3 -2.64 -1.67 -18.22
N ALA A 4 -1.87 -0.78 -18.85
CA ALA A 4 -0.53 -1.09 -19.34
C ALA A 4 0.47 -1.29 -18.19
N TYR A 5 0.52 -0.37 -17.21
CA TYR A 5 1.43 -0.56 -16.07
C TYR A 5 0.99 -1.75 -15.22
N SER A 6 -0.32 -1.99 -15.07
CA SER A 6 -0.85 -3.14 -14.31
C SER A 6 -0.45 -4.45 -14.96
N PHE A 7 -0.60 -4.56 -16.28
CA PHE A 7 -0.18 -5.72 -17.06
C PHE A 7 1.32 -5.97 -16.96
N LEU A 8 2.15 -4.95 -17.18
CA LEU A 8 3.61 -5.08 -17.13
C LEU A 8 4.11 -5.42 -15.72
N THR A 9 3.51 -4.83 -14.69
CA THR A 9 3.83 -5.16 -13.29
C THR A 9 3.48 -6.61 -12.98
N GLY A 10 2.27 -7.04 -13.34
CA GLY A 10 1.78 -8.40 -13.11
C GLY A 10 2.46 -9.47 -13.96
N LEU A 11 3.03 -9.11 -15.12
CA LEU A 11 3.73 -10.03 -16.00
C LEU A 11 5.21 -10.19 -15.65
N ILE A 12 5.88 -9.11 -15.24
CA ILE A 12 7.34 -9.08 -15.13
C ILE A 12 7.79 -8.77 -13.69
N ILE A 13 7.41 -7.61 -13.16
CA ILE A 13 8.01 -7.10 -11.92
C ILE A 13 7.64 -7.98 -10.72
N TYR A 14 6.34 -8.24 -10.54
CA TYR A 14 5.83 -9.01 -9.40
C TYR A 14 6.20 -10.50 -9.46
N PRO A 15 5.98 -11.24 -10.58
CA PRO A 15 6.25 -12.67 -10.61
C PRO A 15 7.72 -13.04 -10.40
N VAL A 16 8.65 -12.23 -10.91
CA VAL A 16 10.09 -12.52 -10.78
C VAL A 16 10.53 -12.39 -9.31
N PHE A 17 10.16 -11.30 -8.64
CA PHE A 17 10.49 -11.15 -7.21
C PHE A 17 9.75 -12.18 -6.36
N GLY A 18 8.47 -12.44 -6.67
CA GLY A 18 7.70 -13.52 -6.04
C GLY A 18 8.35 -14.88 -6.21
N HIS A 19 8.95 -15.18 -7.37
CA HIS A 19 9.69 -16.43 -7.57
C HIS A 19 10.96 -16.51 -6.71
N TRP A 20 11.70 -15.40 -6.54
CA TRP A 20 12.87 -15.37 -5.67
C TRP A 20 12.53 -15.75 -4.23
N VAL A 21 11.36 -15.32 -3.74
CA VAL A 21 10.94 -15.46 -2.33
C VAL A 21 10.09 -16.70 -2.08
N TRP A 22 9.14 -17.02 -2.96
CA TRP A 22 8.16 -18.11 -2.76
C TRP A 22 8.29 -19.26 -3.77
N GLY A 23 8.93 -19.02 -4.91
CA GLY A 23 9.02 -19.99 -6.00
C GLY A 23 10.24 -20.91 -5.93
N GLY A 24 10.96 -20.94 -4.80
CA GLY A 24 12.22 -21.68 -4.67
C GLY A 24 13.42 -21.00 -5.32
N GLY A 25 13.36 -19.68 -5.54
CA GLY A 25 14.51 -18.93 -6.03
C GLY A 25 15.54 -18.61 -4.93
N TRP A 26 16.55 -17.83 -5.30
CA TRP A 26 17.76 -17.65 -4.48
C TRP A 26 17.53 -17.02 -3.10
N LEU A 27 16.52 -16.14 -2.93
CA LEU A 27 16.19 -15.57 -1.61
C LEU A 27 15.59 -16.65 -0.70
N ALA A 28 14.70 -17.48 -1.25
CA ALA A 28 14.13 -18.62 -0.53
C ALA A 28 15.24 -19.60 -0.10
N GLU A 29 16.16 -19.95 -1.00
CA GLU A 29 17.30 -20.83 -0.71
C GLU A 29 18.25 -20.25 0.36
N LEU A 30 18.39 -18.92 0.39
CA LEU A 30 19.19 -18.21 1.39
C LEU A 30 18.53 -18.17 2.78
N GLY A 31 17.24 -18.54 2.89
CA GLY A 31 16.48 -18.46 4.14
C GLY A 31 15.79 -17.13 4.38
N TYR A 32 15.56 -16.33 3.32
CA TYR A 32 14.72 -15.14 3.42
C TYR A 32 13.27 -15.53 3.67
N LEU A 33 12.66 -14.89 4.67
CA LEU A 33 11.31 -15.19 5.11
C LEU A 33 10.37 -14.03 4.79
N ASP A 34 9.26 -14.35 4.14
CA ASP A 34 8.15 -13.44 3.95
C ASP A 34 6.86 -14.27 3.88
N PHE A 35 6.22 -14.51 5.02
CA PHE A 35 5.15 -15.51 5.12
C PHE A 35 4.00 -15.27 4.15
N ALA A 36 3.47 -14.03 4.12
CA ALA A 36 2.32 -13.68 3.29
C ALA A 36 2.55 -12.47 2.37
N GLY A 37 3.71 -11.78 2.42
CA GLY A 37 4.06 -10.73 1.45
C GLY A 37 4.24 -9.30 1.97
N SER A 38 4.90 -9.05 3.11
CA SER A 38 5.32 -7.67 3.44
C SER A 38 6.28 -7.11 2.41
N SER A 39 7.15 -7.94 1.83
CA SER A 39 7.95 -7.54 0.67
C SER A 39 7.23 -7.80 -0.64
N VAL A 40 6.86 -9.05 -0.92
CA VAL A 40 6.42 -9.48 -2.26
C VAL A 40 5.17 -8.73 -2.73
N VAL A 41 4.23 -8.46 -1.82
CA VAL A 41 2.98 -7.78 -2.15
C VAL A 41 3.08 -6.30 -1.79
N HIS A 42 3.34 -5.99 -0.53
CA HIS A 42 3.23 -4.62 -0.04
C HIS A 42 4.39 -3.75 -0.50
N LEU A 43 5.65 -4.14 -0.27
CA LEU A 43 6.79 -3.33 -0.69
C LEU A 43 6.92 -3.19 -2.20
N VAL A 44 6.83 -4.31 -2.95
CA VAL A 44 6.93 -4.28 -4.42
C VAL A 44 5.82 -3.41 -5.01
N GLY A 45 4.56 -3.60 -4.57
CA GLY A 45 3.44 -2.76 -4.99
C GLY A 45 3.65 -1.28 -4.63
N ALA A 46 4.13 -1.00 -3.42
CA ALA A 46 4.42 0.37 -2.98
C ALA A 46 5.55 1.03 -3.76
N TYR A 47 6.60 0.30 -4.16
CA TYR A 47 7.66 0.83 -5.00
C TYR A 47 7.20 1.14 -6.42
N VAL A 48 6.35 0.28 -7.01
CA VAL A 48 5.70 0.59 -8.29
C VAL A 48 4.83 1.84 -8.15
N GLY A 49 4.01 1.91 -7.10
CA GLY A 49 3.17 3.08 -6.79
C GLY A 49 3.99 4.35 -6.61
N LEU A 50 5.07 4.31 -5.82
CA LEU A 50 5.96 5.44 -5.57
C LEU A 50 6.62 5.94 -6.85
N ALA A 51 7.15 5.04 -7.69
CA ALA A 51 7.72 5.41 -8.98
C ALA A 51 6.67 6.07 -9.88
N GLY A 52 5.45 5.53 -9.90
CA GLY A 52 4.31 6.10 -10.63
C GLY A 52 3.95 7.50 -10.14
N THR A 53 3.83 7.69 -8.82
CA THR A 53 3.53 9.01 -8.21
C THR A 53 4.62 10.04 -8.51
N ILE A 54 5.90 9.66 -8.44
CA ILE A 54 7.01 10.57 -8.75
C ILE A 54 6.99 10.96 -10.24
N MET A 55 6.77 10.00 -11.12
CA MET A 55 6.75 10.22 -12.58
C MET A 55 5.51 11.01 -13.04
N LEU A 56 4.36 10.78 -12.43
CA LEU A 56 3.11 11.49 -12.71
C LEU A 56 3.13 12.93 -12.18
N GLY A 57 3.84 13.14 -11.06
CA GLY A 57 3.90 14.40 -10.34
C GLY A 57 2.62 14.70 -9.55
N LYS A 58 2.65 15.77 -8.75
CA LYS A 58 1.51 16.15 -7.89
C LYS A 58 0.25 16.50 -8.67
N ARG A 59 -0.93 16.26 -8.09
CA ARG A 59 -2.21 16.80 -8.59
C ARG A 59 -2.18 18.33 -8.58
N LYS A 60 -2.93 18.95 -9.49
CA LYS A 60 -2.88 20.42 -9.67
C LYS A 60 -3.38 21.18 -8.44
N ASP A 61 -4.42 20.66 -7.80
CA ASP A 61 -5.01 21.19 -6.57
C ASP A 61 -4.18 20.88 -5.32
N LYS A 62 -3.19 19.98 -5.41
CA LYS A 62 -2.31 19.65 -4.28
C LYS A 62 -1.46 20.83 -3.86
N LYS A 63 -1.69 21.29 -2.63
CA LYS A 63 -0.83 22.20 -1.86
C LYS A 63 -0.26 21.44 -0.66
N PHE A 64 1.06 21.25 -0.62
CA PHE A 64 1.71 20.58 0.51
C PHE A 64 1.50 21.35 1.81
N GLY A 65 1.27 20.61 2.91
CA GLY A 65 0.80 21.16 4.19
C GLY A 65 -0.72 21.35 4.28
N HIS A 66 -1.45 21.15 3.18
CA HIS A 66 -2.91 21.09 3.18
C HIS A 66 -3.38 19.70 2.70
N THR A 67 -4.27 19.10 3.48
CA THR A 67 -4.87 17.81 3.14
C THR A 67 -6.04 18.00 2.18
N ILE A 68 -5.98 17.33 1.02
CA ILE A 68 -7.17 17.10 0.19
C ILE A 68 -8.02 16.09 0.96
N ARG A 69 -9.21 16.49 1.37
CA ARG A 69 -10.08 15.62 2.18
C ARG A 69 -10.55 14.42 1.37
N GLY A 70 -10.67 13.27 2.02
CA GLY A 70 -11.29 12.10 1.41
C GLY A 70 -12.73 12.42 0.98
N HIS A 71 -13.11 11.94 -0.19
CA HIS A 71 -14.43 12.22 -0.77
C HIS A 71 -15.58 11.65 0.08
N ASN A 72 -15.37 10.50 0.74
CA ASN A 72 -16.37 9.84 1.59
C ASN A 72 -15.68 8.97 2.65
N ILE A 73 -15.71 9.42 3.91
CA ILE A 73 -15.06 8.72 5.02
C ILE A 73 -15.75 7.39 5.37
N SER A 74 -17.06 7.27 5.15
CA SER A 74 -17.79 6.03 5.39
C SER A 74 -17.44 4.96 4.36
N LEU A 75 -17.22 5.34 3.10
CA LEU A 75 -16.74 4.41 2.08
C LEU A 75 -15.30 3.96 2.37
N ALA A 76 -14.45 4.87 2.85
CA ALA A 76 -13.12 4.50 3.33
C ALA A 76 -13.18 3.52 4.52
N ALA A 77 -14.09 3.73 5.47
CA ALA A 77 -14.32 2.83 6.59
C ALA A 77 -14.76 1.43 6.12
N LEU A 78 -15.69 1.36 5.15
CA LEU A 78 -16.12 0.11 4.55
C LEU A 78 -14.96 -0.61 3.84
N GLY A 79 -14.13 0.13 3.10
CA GLY A 79 -12.94 -0.43 2.46
C GLY A 79 -11.97 -1.04 3.47
N VAL A 80 -11.69 -0.33 4.57
CA VAL A 80 -10.81 -0.83 5.66
C VAL A 80 -11.41 -2.06 6.32
N PHE A 81 -12.72 -2.08 6.57
CA PHE A 81 -13.41 -3.24 7.12
C PHE A 81 -13.26 -4.47 6.20
N ILE A 82 -13.51 -4.31 4.90
CA ILE A 82 -13.36 -5.39 3.92
C ILE A 82 -11.91 -5.87 3.85
N LEU A 83 -10.94 -4.95 3.86
CA LEU A 83 -9.52 -5.30 3.83
C LEU A 83 -9.08 -6.04 5.10
N TRP A 84 -9.49 -5.58 6.27
CA TRP A 84 -9.18 -6.25 7.54
C TRP A 84 -9.79 -7.64 7.59
N LEU A 85 -11.08 -7.78 7.25
CA LEU A 85 -11.75 -9.07 7.17
C LEU A 85 -11.07 -10.00 6.15
N GLY A 86 -10.75 -9.48 4.97
CA GLY A 86 -10.03 -10.20 3.93
C GLY A 86 -8.63 -10.63 4.36
N TRP A 87 -7.99 -9.90 5.27
CA TRP A 87 -6.67 -10.24 5.80
C TRP A 87 -6.66 -11.53 6.62
N PHE A 88 -7.81 -11.94 7.18
CA PHE A 88 -7.98 -13.27 7.79
C PHE A 88 -8.03 -14.41 6.76
N GLY A 89 -8.29 -14.11 5.49
CA GLY A 89 -8.01 -15.03 4.38
C GLY A 89 -6.56 -14.94 3.91
N PHE A 90 -6.01 -13.72 3.85
CA PHE A 90 -4.68 -13.44 3.31
C PHE A 90 -3.55 -14.07 4.16
N ASN A 91 -3.48 -13.72 5.44
CA ASN A 91 -2.40 -14.20 6.32
C ASN A 91 -2.62 -15.68 6.69
N PRO A 92 -3.71 -16.09 7.37
CA PRO A 92 -3.93 -17.50 7.70
C PRO A 92 -3.97 -18.43 6.49
N GLY A 93 -4.50 -17.99 5.34
CA GLY A 93 -4.52 -18.79 4.12
C GLY A 93 -3.13 -19.07 3.56
N SER A 94 -2.14 -18.21 3.85
CA SER A 94 -0.73 -18.42 3.46
C SER A 94 -0.06 -19.58 4.21
N GLN A 95 -0.72 -20.17 5.21
CA GLN A 95 -0.32 -21.42 5.82
C GLN A 95 -0.43 -22.62 4.85
N LEU A 96 -1.30 -22.54 3.84
CA LEU A 96 -1.52 -23.57 2.79
C LEU A 96 -1.87 -24.98 3.31
N ASN A 97 -2.27 -25.09 4.58
CA ASN A 97 -2.81 -26.28 5.19
C ASN A 97 -3.80 -25.89 6.30
N ALA A 98 -4.58 -26.86 6.80
CA ALA A 98 -5.61 -26.63 7.82
C ALA A 98 -5.13 -26.96 9.24
N GLU A 99 -3.87 -26.66 9.59
CA GLU A 99 -3.34 -26.89 10.94
C GLU A 99 -3.92 -25.86 11.93
N PRO A 100 -4.77 -26.27 12.89
CA PRO A 100 -5.55 -25.33 13.68
C PRO A 100 -4.71 -24.38 14.54
N LYS A 101 -3.59 -24.85 15.10
CA LYS A 101 -2.79 -24.04 16.05
C LYS A 101 -2.06 -22.91 15.32
N ALA A 102 -1.43 -23.20 14.18
CA ALA A 102 -0.75 -22.23 13.33
C ALA A 102 -1.73 -21.21 12.79
N ILE A 103 -2.87 -21.64 12.23
CA ILE A 103 -3.94 -20.74 11.76
C ILE A 103 -4.40 -19.82 12.89
N SER A 104 -4.69 -20.37 14.08
CA SER A 104 -5.15 -19.57 15.21
C SER A 104 -4.12 -18.54 15.67
N LEU A 105 -2.84 -18.91 15.69
CA LEU A 105 -1.74 -17.98 16.00
C LEU A 105 -1.72 -16.84 14.97
N ILE A 106 -1.75 -17.17 13.69
CA ILE A 106 -1.67 -16.20 12.58
C ILE A 106 -2.87 -15.24 12.59
N VAL A 107 -4.07 -15.73 12.89
CA VAL A 107 -5.26 -14.89 13.07
C VAL A 107 -5.05 -13.89 14.20
N VAL A 108 -4.59 -14.36 15.36
CA VAL A 108 -4.38 -13.51 16.55
C VAL A 108 -3.29 -12.47 16.32
N THR A 109 -2.14 -12.86 15.78
CA THR A 109 -1.04 -11.93 15.49
C THR A 109 -1.47 -10.88 14.47
N THR A 110 -2.21 -11.28 13.43
CA THR A 110 -2.76 -10.37 12.41
C THR A 110 -3.66 -9.30 13.04
N ASP A 111 -4.63 -9.72 13.86
CA ASP A 111 -5.59 -8.81 14.49
C ASP A 111 -4.94 -7.88 15.53
N PHE A 112 -3.99 -8.40 16.30
CA PHE A 112 -3.28 -7.65 17.32
C PHE A 112 -2.43 -6.52 16.72
N ALA A 113 -1.75 -6.80 15.61
CA ALA A 113 -0.96 -5.79 14.92
C ALA A 113 -1.86 -4.71 14.27
N ALA A 114 -2.96 -5.11 13.64
CA ALA A 114 -3.94 -4.18 13.08
C ALA A 114 -4.51 -3.24 14.15
N THR A 115 -4.94 -3.81 15.28
CA THR A 115 -5.55 -3.06 16.40
C THR A 115 -4.57 -2.06 17.00
N THR A 116 -3.35 -2.49 17.31
CA THR A 116 -2.35 -1.60 17.92
C THR A 116 -1.85 -0.54 16.95
N GLY A 117 -1.73 -0.85 15.66
CA GLY A 117 -1.42 0.12 14.62
C GLY A 117 -2.48 1.22 14.52
N ALA A 118 -3.75 0.84 14.53
CA ALA A 118 -4.88 1.77 14.50
C ALA A 118 -4.88 2.70 15.73
N ILE A 119 -4.74 2.11 16.92
CA ILE A 119 -4.71 2.83 18.20
C ILE A 119 -3.55 3.83 18.21
N VAL A 120 -2.32 3.38 17.94
CA VAL A 120 -1.15 4.25 18.04
C VAL A 120 -1.21 5.39 17.03
N ALA A 121 -1.56 5.12 15.77
CA ALA A 121 -1.67 6.17 14.75
C ALA A 121 -2.76 7.20 15.12
N MET A 122 -3.90 6.75 15.62
CA MET A 122 -5.00 7.61 16.07
C MET A 122 -4.58 8.49 17.26
N PHE A 123 -3.91 7.92 18.28
CA PHE A 123 -3.44 8.67 19.44
C PHE A 123 -2.34 9.66 19.06
N LEU A 124 -1.40 9.28 18.19
CA LEU A 124 -0.39 10.20 17.67
C LEU A 124 -1.03 11.39 16.94
N ALA A 125 -2.01 11.14 16.08
CA ALA A 125 -2.76 12.20 15.43
C ALA A 125 -3.47 13.10 16.45
N TYR A 126 -4.11 12.52 17.46
CA TYR A 126 -4.77 13.27 18.51
C TYR A 126 -3.80 14.14 19.31
N PHE A 127 -2.62 13.64 19.69
CA PHE A 127 -1.68 14.44 20.48
C PHE A 127 -1.10 15.64 19.72
N HIS A 128 -0.91 15.51 18.40
CA HIS A 128 -0.39 16.59 17.57
C HIS A 128 -1.48 17.58 17.12
N THR A 129 -2.65 17.08 16.74
CA THR A 129 -3.72 17.91 16.14
C THR A 129 -4.82 18.30 17.12
N ARG A 130 -4.86 17.65 18.29
CA ARG A 130 -5.96 17.72 19.28
C ARG A 130 -7.33 17.32 18.72
N LYS A 131 -7.33 16.51 17.65
CA LYS A 131 -8.53 15.98 16.99
C LYS A 131 -8.38 14.47 16.76
N TRP A 132 -9.48 13.76 16.93
CA TRP A 132 -9.54 12.33 16.60
C TRP A 132 -9.62 12.18 15.07
N ASP A 133 -8.55 11.69 14.47
CA ASP A 133 -8.46 11.47 13.03
C ASP A 133 -8.74 10.00 12.70
N VAL A 134 -9.96 9.77 12.19
CA VAL A 134 -10.43 8.43 11.81
C VAL A 134 -9.68 7.91 10.57
N SER A 135 -9.30 8.79 9.64
CA SER A 135 -8.51 8.39 8.47
C SER A 135 -7.12 7.90 8.89
N MET A 136 -6.55 8.49 9.93
CA MET A 136 -5.28 8.04 10.48
C MET A 136 -5.43 6.70 11.24
N ALA A 137 -6.54 6.47 11.92
CA ALA A 137 -6.84 5.16 12.52
C ALA A 137 -6.92 4.07 11.43
N PHE A 138 -7.55 4.36 10.29
CA PHE A 138 -7.64 3.46 9.14
C PHE A 138 -6.27 3.12 8.55
N ASN A 139 -5.46 4.13 8.24
CA ASN A 139 -4.11 3.90 7.74
C ASN A 139 -3.21 3.22 8.78
N GLY A 140 -3.41 3.49 10.08
CA GLY A 140 -2.73 2.80 11.16
C GLY A 140 -3.08 1.31 11.20
N ALA A 141 -4.36 0.96 11.07
CA ALA A 141 -4.82 -0.42 11.00
C ALA A 141 -4.18 -1.16 9.82
N LEU A 142 -4.27 -0.57 8.62
CA LEU A 142 -3.67 -1.14 7.40
C LEU A 142 -2.15 -1.24 7.51
N GLY A 143 -1.48 -0.25 8.13
CA GLY A 143 -0.04 -0.29 8.38
C GLY A 143 0.36 -1.45 9.31
N GLY A 144 -0.40 -1.67 10.38
CA GLY A 144 -0.23 -2.82 11.27
C GLY A 144 -0.43 -4.16 10.54
N LEU A 145 -1.46 -4.26 9.72
CA LEU A 145 -1.72 -5.42 8.87
C LEU A 145 -0.57 -5.68 7.90
N VAL A 146 -0.07 -4.65 7.21
CA VAL A 146 1.10 -4.76 6.31
C VAL A 146 2.36 -5.22 7.06
N ALA A 147 2.64 -4.61 8.21
CA ALA A 147 3.86 -4.88 8.97
C ALA A 147 3.88 -6.31 9.53
N ILE A 148 2.73 -6.87 9.89
CA ILE A 148 2.67 -8.24 10.42
C ILE A 148 2.65 -9.29 9.32
N THR A 149 2.30 -8.97 8.06
CA THR A 149 2.17 -9.91 6.95
C THR A 149 3.34 -10.90 6.80
N ALA A 150 4.59 -10.41 6.76
CA ALA A 150 5.77 -11.27 6.70
C ALA A 150 6.01 -12.06 8.01
N PRO A 151 6.00 -11.43 9.20
CA PRO A 151 6.31 -12.11 10.46
C PRO A 151 5.17 -12.90 11.10
N THR A 152 3.94 -12.85 10.59
CA THR A 152 2.72 -13.29 11.30
C THR A 152 2.76 -14.72 11.86
N ALA A 153 3.47 -15.64 11.19
CA ALA A 153 3.66 -17.03 11.61
C ALA A 153 4.94 -17.26 12.43
N PHE A 154 5.80 -16.25 12.55
CA PHE A 154 7.14 -16.34 13.14
C PHE A 154 7.27 -15.53 14.43
N VAL A 155 6.20 -14.90 14.93
CA VAL A 155 6.25 -14.05 16.14
C VAL A 155 5.19 -14.43 17.15
N THR A 156 5.40 -14.06 18.41
CA THR A 156 4.40 -14.21 19.47
C THR A 156 3.29 -13.15 19.32
N PRO A 157 2.09 -13.38 19.91
CA PRO A 157 1.05 -12.34 19.98
C PRO A 157 1.56 -11.03 20.61
N GLN A 158 2.43 -11.10 21.61
CA GLN A 158 3.05 -9.92 22.23
C GLN A 158 3.98 -9.20 21.26
N GLY A 159 4.77 -9.95 20.47
CA GLY A 159 5.56 -9.40 19.38
C GLY A 159 4.69 -8.68 18.34
N ALA A 160 3.55 -9.26 17.98
CA ALA A 160 2.60 -8.66 17.04
C ALA A 160 2.00 -7.32 17.54
N LEU A 161 1.68 -7.21 18.83
CA LEU A 161 1.25 -5.94 19.43
C LEU A 161 2.34 -4.85 19.30
N MET A 162 3.60 -5.20 19.51
CA MET A 162 4.71 -4.26 19.38
C MET A 162 4.96 -3.88 17.92
N ILE A 163 4.89 -4.84 17.00
CA ILE A 163 5.02 -4.60 15.56
C ILE A 163 3.91 -3.65 15.09
N GLY A 164 2.65 -3.91 15.46
CA GLY A 164 1.53 -3.04 15.11
C GLY A 164 1.68 -1.63 15.68
N ALA A 165 2.06 -1.51 16.96
CA ALA A 165 2.31 -0.21 17.59
C ALA A 165 3.37 0.60 16.82
N ILE A 166 4.50 -0.01 16.46
CA ILE A 166 5.56 0.65 15.68
C ILE A 166 5.08 0.97 14.26
N ALA A 167 4.30 0.08 13.64
CA ALA A 167 3.72 0.32 12.33
C ALA A 167 2.78 1.55 12.32
N GLY A 168 2.00 1.75 13.38
CA GLY A 168 1.19 2.97 13.55
C GLY A 168 2.04 4.24 13.62
N VAL A 169 3.19 4.20 14.29
CA VAL A 169 4.17 5.29 14.32
C VAL A 169 4.74 5.56 12.93
N ILE A 170 5.15 4.51 12.22
CA ILE A 170 5.72 4.58 10.87
C ILE A 170 4.70 5.16 9.90
N THR A 171 3.44 4.73 9.96
CA THR A 171 2.36 5.29 9.12
C THR A 171 2.21 6.79 9.37
N TYR A 172 2.07 7.21 10.63
CA TYR A 172 1.84 8.61 10.97
C TYR A 172 2.96 9.52 10.47
N TYR A 173 4.20 9.22 10.82
CA TYR A 173 5.35 10.03 10.40
C TYR A 173 5.73 9.80 8.93
N GLY A 174 5.37 8.66 8.35
CA GLY A 174 5.56 8.38 6.93
C GLY A 174 4.70 9.27 6.05
N VAL A 175 3.45 9.54 6.44
CA VAL A 175 2.59 10.51 5.75
C VAL A 175 3.21 11.91 5.79
N ASP A 176 3.69 12.34 6.97
CA ASP A 176 4.40 13.62 7.12
C ASP A 176 5.70 13.66 6.30
N LEU A 177 6.41 12.54 6.17
CA LEU A 177 7.58 12.42 5.30
C LEU A 177 7.22 12.65 3.83
N MET A 178 6.10 12.10 3.34
CA MET A 178 5.66 12.32 1.95
C MET A 178 5.35 13.80 1.68
N GLU A 179 4.70 14.47 2.64
CA GLU A 179 4.47 15.93 2.57
C GLU A 179 5.78 16.71 2.51
N LYS A 180 6.77 16.37 3.35
CA LYS A 180 8.09 17.01 3.38
C LYS A 180 8.89 16.79 2.11
N LEU A 181 8.83 15.58 1.55
CA LEU A 181 9.47 15.23 0.28
C LEU A 181 8.71 15.79 -0.94
N LYS A 182 7.56 16.43 -0.73
CA LYS A 182 6.69 16.95 -1.79
C LYS A 182 6.26 15.87 -2.78
N ILE A 183 5.98 14.68 -2.26
CA ILE A 183 5.43 13.55 -3.01
C ILE A 183 3.93 13.50 -2.72
N ASP A 184 3.11 13.65 -3.75
CA ASP A 184 1.66 13.65 -3.62
C ASP A 184 1.10 12.22 -3.60
N ASP A 185 1.35 11.51 -2.50
CA ASP A 185 0.72 10.22 -2.20
C ASP A 185 -0.72 10.45 -1.72
N PRO A 186 -1.75 10.17 -2.53
CA PRO A 186 -3.11 10.62 -2.24
C PRO A 186 -3.76 9.96 -1.03
N VAL A 187 -3.34 8.75 -0.70
CA VAL A 187 -3.96 7.92 0.33
C VAL A 187 -2.98 7.47 1.41
N GLY A 188 -1.70 7.83 1.28
CA GLY A 188 -0.65 7.34 2.16
C GLY A 188 -0.26 5.89 1.85
N ALA A 189 -0.35 5.48 0.58
CA ALA A 189 -0.04 4.14 0.13
C ALA A 189 1.43 3.76 0.42
N PHE A 190 2.40 4.64 0.19
CA PHE A 190 3.79 4.34 0.41
C PHE A 190 4.15 4.22 1.91
N PRO A 191 3.69 5.11 2.82
CA PRO A 191 3.79 4.89 4.25
C PRO A 191 3.17 3.57 4.71
N VAL A 192 1.94 3.28 4.29
CA VAL A 192 1.19 2.09 4.72
C VAL A 192 1.80 0.80 4.17
N HIS A 193 2.18 0.75 2.90
CA HIS A 193 2.65 -0.48 2.25
C HIS A 193 4.17 -0.57 2.13
N GLY A 194 4.83 0.53 1.76
CA GLY A 194 6.28 0.56 1.55
C GLY A 194 7.06 0.57 2.86
N LEU A 195 6.86 1.60 3.69
CA LEU A 195 7.62 1.74 4.94
C LEU A 195 7.29 0.61 5.93
N ASN A 196 6.02 0.27 6.11
CA ASN A 196 5.65 -0.88 6.95
C ASN A 196 6.00 -2.23 6.32
N GLY A 197 6.05 -2.33 4.99
CA GLY A 197 6.55 -3.52 4.30
C GLY A 197 8.02 -3.78 4.62
N ILE A 198 8.85 -2.74 4.52
CA ILE A 198 10.27 -2.76 4.94
C ILE A 198 10.39 -3.15 6.41
N PHE A 199 9.65 -2.47 7.29
CA PHE A 199 9.70 -2.74 8.72
C PHE A 199 9.24 -4.16 9.06
N GLY A 200 8.14 -4.65 8.46
CA GLY A 200 7.61 -5.98 8.71
C GLY A 200 8.59 -7.09 8.36
N VAL A 201 9.29 -6.96 7.23
CA VAL A 201 10.35 -7.89 6.82
C VAL A 201 11.50 -7.90 7.83
N LEU A 202 11.95 -6.73 8.30
CA LEU A 202 12.98 -6.63 9.33
C LEU A 202 12.50 -7.13 10.70
N ALA A 203 11.21 -7.02 11.00
CA ALA A 203 10.63 -7.44 12.26
C ALA A 203 10.80 -8.95 12.49
N ILE A 204 10.88 -9.78 11.44
CA ILE A 204 11.27 -11.20 11.55
C ILE A 204 12.67 -11.33 12.19
N GLY A 205 13.64 -10.55 11.71
CA GLY A 205 15.00 -10.56 12.24
C GLY A 205 15.13 -10.02 13.67
N ILE A 206 14.09 -9.38 14.21
CA ILE A 206 14.07 -8.83 15.58
C ILE A 206 13.25 -9.73 16.51
N TRP A 207 11.99 -9.99 16.17
CA TRP A 207 11.00 -10.69 17.00
C TRP A 207 10.77 -12.14 16.60
N GLY A 208 11.39 -12.65 15.55
CA GLY A 208 11.27 -14.05 15.13
C GLY A 208 11.54 -15.01 16.30
N VAL A 209 10.65 -15.97 16.55
CA VAL A 209 10.78 -16.96 17.62
C VAL A 209 11.74 -18.10 17.23
N ASP A 210 11.93 -19.07 18.11
CA ASP A 210 12.69 -20.30 17.85
C ASP A 210 14.12 -20.07 17.36
N GLY A 211 14.78 -19.01 17.86
CA GLY A 211 16.14 -18.67 17.47
C GLY A 211 16.25 -17.95 16.11
N LEU A 212 15.15 -17.45 15.53
CA LEU A 212 15.21 -16.63 14.31
C LEU A 212 15.62 -15.19 14.59
N GLY A 213 14.93 -14.52 15.51
CA GLY A 213 15.10 -13.10 15.78
C GLY A 213 16.17 -12.81 16.83
N LEU A 214 16.73 -11.60 16.76
CA LEU A 214 17.72 -11.08 17.71
C LEU A 214 17.24 -11.22 19.17
N LEU A 215 15.97 -10.94 19.45
CA LEU A 215 15.40 -10.99 20.81
C LEU A 215 15.13 -12.41 21.31
N HIS A 216 15.23 -13.43 20.44
CA HIS A 216 15.01 -14.83 20.77
C HIS A 216 16.25 -15.69 20.50
N GLY A 217 17.45 -15.08 20.50
CA GLY A 217 18.73 -15.80 20.44
C GLY A 217 19.28 -16.08 19.04
N GLY A 218 18.66 -15.56 17.98
CA GLY A 218 19.09 -15.77 16.59
C GLY A 218 20.26 -14.92 16.10
N GLY A 219 20.73 -13.97 16.93
CA GLY A 219 21.79 -13.04 16.56
C GLY A 219 21.39 -12.12 15.40
N LEU A 220 22.34 -11.76 14.54
CA LEU A 220 22.12 -10.82 13.43
C LEU A 220 21.91 -11.50 12.07
N THR A 221 22.01 -12.84 12.00
CA THR A 221 21.97 -13.58 10.72
C THR A 221 20.66 -13.38 10.00
N GLN A 222 19.52 -13.67 10.65
CA GLN A 222 18.22 -13.51 10.01
C GLN A 222 17.98 -12.04 9.63
N LEU A 223 18.30 -11.09 10.52
CA LEU A 223 18.16 -9.66 10.22
C LEU A 223 18.96 -9.25 8.97
N GLY A 224 20.18 -9.78 8.80
CA GLY A 224 21.01 -9.56 7.61
C GLY A 224 20.40 -10.13 6.33
N ILE A 225 19.84 -11.35 6.40
CA ILE A 225 19.15 -11.99 5.26
C ILE A 225 17.92 -11.16 4.86
N GLN A 226 17.10 -10.76 5.84
CA GLN A 226 15.94 -9.90 5.62
C GLN A 226 16.34 -8.56 4.97
N ALA A 227 17.39 -7.91 5.46
CA ALA A 227 17.92 -6.67 4.89
C ALA A 227 18.42 -6.85 3.45
N LEU A 228 19.10 -7.96 3.15
CA LEU A 228 19.54 -8.27 1.78
C LEU A 228 18.35 -8.45 0.84
N GLY A 229 17.30 -9.15 1.26
CA GLY A 229 16.07 -9.30 0.47
C GLY A 229 15.39 -7.96 0.17
N LEU A 230 15.40 -7.02 1.12
CA LEU A 230 14.90 -5.66 0.90
C LEU A 230 15.74 -4.88 -0.10
N VAL A 231 17.07 -5.01 -0.06
CA VAL A 231 17.96 -4.42 -1.07
C VAL A 231 17.66 -5.02 -2.45
N ALA A 232 17.51 -6.34 -2.55
CA ALA A 232 17.14 -7.00 -3.78
C ALA A 232 15.78 -6.52 -4.33
N ALA A 233 14.76 -6.41 -3.47
CA ALA A 233 13.45 -5.87 -3.84
C ALA A 233 13.56 -4.45 -4.38
N THR A 234 14.36 -3.60 -3.73
CA THR A 234 14.56 -2.20 -4.11
C THR A 234 15.26 -2.09 -5.47
N LEU A 235 16.37 -2.81 -5.65
CA LEU A 235 17.16 -2.79 -6.89
C LEU A 235 16.44 -3.45 -8.07
N TRP A 236 15.54 -4.40 -7.81
CA TRP A 236 14.70 -5.00 -8.82
C TRP A 236 13.54 -4.08 -9.22
N THR A 237 12.74 -3.65 -8.23
CA THR A 237 11.45 -3.02 -8.50
C THR A 237 11.57 -1.56 -8.93
N LEU A 238 12.36 -0.73 -8.24
CA LEU A 238 12.37 0.71 -8.53
C LEU A 238 12.92 1.03 -9.94
N PRO A 239 14.09 0.52 -10.36
CA PRO A 239 14.61 0.83 -11.70
C PRO A 239 13.65 0.37 -12.81
N LEU A 240 13.06 -0.82 -12.68
CA LEU A 240 12.10 -1.34 -13.65
C LEU A 240 10.79 -0.54 -13.64
N ALA A 241 10.29 -0.13 -12.47
CA ALA A 241 9.09 0.70 -12.39
C ALA A 241 9.31 2.08 -13.02
N PHE A 242 10.45 2.74 -12.73
CA PHE A 242 10.80 4.01 -13.38
C PHE A 242 10.95 3.87 -14.90
N LEU A 243 11.62 2.80 -15.37
CA LEU A 243 11.73 2.52 -16.79
C LEU A 243 10.36 2.29 -17.43
N MET A 244 9.50 1.49 -16.80
CA MET A 244 8.15 1.20 -17.25
C MET A 244 7.33 2.51 -17.38
N PHE A 245 7.27 3.33 -16.33
CA PHE A 245 6.54 4.59 -16.37
C PHE A 245 7.14 5.60 -17.36
N TYR A 246 8.47 5.61 -17.51
CA TYR A 246 9.14 6.41 -18.54
C TYR A 246 8.68 5.99 -19.95
N LEU A 247 8.69 4.70 -20.27
CA LEU A 247 8.25 4.19 -21.57
C LEU A 247 6.75 4.48 -21.82
N ILE A 248 5.89 4.29 -20.81
CA ILE A 248 4.46 4.63 -20.90
C ILE A 248 4.29 6.14 -21.17
N SER A 249 5.03 6.99 -20.45
CA SER A 249 4.96 8.44 -20.63
C SER A 249 5.37 8.90 -22.03
N LYS A 250 6.27 8.17 -22.71
CA LYS A 250 6.75 8.48 -24.06
C LYS A 250 5.89 7.89 -25.18
N THR A 251 4.99 6.98 -24.87
CA THR A 251 4.19 6.25 -25.88
C THR A 251 2.71 6.59 -25.79
N ILE A 252 2.07 6.27 -24.66
CA ILE A 252 0.61 6.40 -24.48
C ILE A 252 0.26 7.65 -23.66
N GLY A 253 1.20 8.15 -22.85
CA GLY A 253 0.97 9.22 -21.89
C GLY A 253 0.54 8.69 -20.53
N LEU A 254 0.97 9.39 -19.47
CA LEU A 254 0.74 9.00 -18.08
C LEU A 254 -0.33 9.87 -17.38
N ARG A 255 -0.40 11.16 -17.73
CA ARG A 255 -1.34 12.12 -17.13
C ARG A 255 -2.38 12.54 -18.14
N VAL A 256 -3.61 12.70 -17.68
CA VAL A 256 -4.71 13.31 -18.45
C VAL A 256 -4.43 14.79 -18.72
N SER A 257 -5.17 15.39 -19.67
CA SER A 257 -5.07 16.82 -19.94
C SER A 257 -5.54 17.66 -18.75
N GLU A 258 -5.12 18.93 -18.69
CA GLU A 258 -5.55 19.86 -17.63
C GLU A 258 -7.06 20.00 -17.56
N ALA A 259 -7.72 20.10 -18.70
CA ALA A 259 -9.18 20.23 -18.77
C ALA A 259 -9.87 19.00 -18.16
N VAL A 260 -9.37 17.80 -18.45
CA VAL A 260 -9.90 16.54 -17.90
C VAL A 260 -9.62 16.44 -16.40
N GLU A 261 -8.44 16.85 -15.93
CA GLU A 261 -8.11 16.84 -14.50
C GLU A 261 -9.02 17.79 -13.69
N ILE A 262 -9.35 18.96 -14.25
CA ILE A 262 -10.25 19.93 -13.62
C ILE A 262 -11.70 19.44 -13.64
N GLN A 263 -12.16 18.90 -14.77
CA GLN A 263 -13.53 18.37 -14.92
C GLN A 263 -13.79 17.13 -14.03
N GLY A 264 -12.76 16.33 -13.80
CA GLY A 264 -12.85 15.04 -13.11
C GLY A 264 -12.93 13.88 -14.10
N ILE A 265 -12.15 12.82 -13.80
CA ILE A 265 -12.01 11.66 -14.69
C ILE A 265 -13.26 10.80 -14.78
N ASP A 266 -14.16 10.87 -13.80
CA ASP A 266 -15.45 10.16 -13.80
C ASP A 266 -16.28 10.59 -15.02
N LEU A 267 -16.47 11.90 -15.22
CA LEU A 267 -17.20 12.42 -16.36
C LEU A 267 -16.48 12.14 -17.68
N ALA A 268 -15.17 12.40 -17.73
CA ALA A 268 -14.41 12.28 -18.98
C ALA A 268 -14.29 10.85 -19.50
N TYR A 269 -14.18 9.85 -18.62
CA TYR A 269 -13.95 8.45 -19.02
C TYR A 269 -15.15 7.53 -18.81
N HIS A 270 -16.08 7.89 -17.90
CA HIS A 270 -17.21 7.02 -17.55
C HIS A 270 -18.56 7.66 -17.89
N GLY A 271 -18.59 8.95 -18.25
CA GLY A 271 -19.81 9.66 -18.65
C GLY A 271 -20.82 9.87 -17.50
N VAL A 272 -20.43 9.58 -16.27
CA VAL A 272 -21.27 9.68 -15.07
C VAL A 272 -20.48 10.32 -13.95
N GLY A 273 -21.12 11.16 -13.13
CA GLY A 273 -20.49 11.66 -11.92
C GLY A 273 -20.88 10.80 -10.71
N SER A 274 -19.91 10.53 -9.83
CA SER A 274 -20.12 9.68 -8.65
C SER A 274 -21.09 10.24 -7.60
N TYR A 275 -21.38 11.56 -7.65
CA TYR A 275 -22.29 12.24 -6.72
C TYR A 275 -23.26 13.17 -7.47
N PRO A 276 -24.37 12.63 -8.02
CA PRO A 276 -25.33 13.40 -8.81
C PRO A 276 -25.84 14.67 -8.12
N GLU A 277 -25.96 14.64 -6.80
CA GLU A 277 -26.42 15.74 -5.95
C GLU A 277 -25.49 16.97 -5.93
N PHE A 278 -24.21 16.82 -6.30
CA PHE A 278 -23.27 17.94 -6.45
C PHE A 278 -23.16 18.44 -7.90
N ILE A 279 -23.75 17.72 -8.86
CA ILE A 279 -23.78 18.12 -10.27
C ILE A 279 -24.92 19.13 -10.52
N GLU A 280 -26.06 18.98 -9.82
CA GLU A 280 -27.26 19.79 -10.07
C GLU A 280 -27.19 21.27 -9.61
N ASN A 281 -26.18 21.66 -8.81
CA ASN A 281 -26.07 23.01 -8.25
C ASN A 281 -24.92 23.86 -8.81
N GLY A 282 -24.18 23.37 -9.81
CA GLY A 282 -22.97 24.04 -10.33
C GLY A 282 -23.06 24.62 -11.74
N GLU A 283 -23.75 23.96 -12.67
CA GLU A 283 -23.76 24.38 -14.08
C GLU A 283 -25.10 24.04 -14.73
N LYS A 284 -26.04 25.00 -14.74
CA LYS A 284 -27.20 24.95 -15.65
C LYS A 284 -26.87 25.44 -17.06
N ASP A 285 -25.64 25.89 -17.33
CA ASP A 285 -25.27 26.54 -18.59
C ASP A 285 -23.97 25.97 -19.17
N SER A 286 -23.93 24.70 -19.59
CA SER A 286 -22.88 24.23 -20.53
C SER A 286 -23.02 22.82 -21.09
N LEU A 287 -24.09 22.05 -20.84
CA LEU A 287 -24.25 20.78 -21.56
C LEU A 287 -24.68 21.10 -23.01
N PRO A 288 -23.86 20.84 -24.04
CA PRO A 288 -24.37 20.88 -25.40
C PRO A 288 -25.46 19.80 -25.53
N PRO A 289 -26.50 20.03 -26.36
CA PRO A 289 -27.55 19.06 -26.53
C PRO A 289 -26.94 17.72 -26.92
N GLN A 290 -27.28 16.67 -26.15
CA GLN A 290 -26.91 15.30 -26.51
C GLN A 290 -27.54 14.98 -27.86
N THR A 291 -26.76 15.06 -28.94
CA THR A 291 -27.16 14.51 -30.23
C THR A 291 -27.13 12.99 -30.11
N PRO A 292 -28.26 12.29 -30.33
CA PRO A 292 -28.28 10.84 -30.34
C PRO A 292 -27.45 10.34 -31.53
N GLY A 293 -26.35 9.64 -31.25
CA GLY A 293 -25.59 8.89 -32.24
C GLY A 293 -24.49 9.68 -32.95
N MET A 294 -23.27 9.58 -32.41
CA MET A 294 -22.06 9.40 -33.21
C MET A 294 -20.96 8.88 -32.29
N VAL A 295 -20.54 7.63 -32.52
CA VAL A 295 -19.36 7.04 -31.90
C VAL A 295 -18.13 7.70 -32.55
N PRO A 296 -17.20 8.31 -31.80
CA PRO A 296 -15.98 8.84 -32.41
C PRO A 296 -15.08 7.71 -32.90
N SER A 297 -14.58 7.86 -34.13
CA SER A 297 -13.54 7.00 -34.72
C SER A 297 -12.20 7.17 -33.97
N PRO A 298 -11.35 6.13 -33.85
CA PRO A 298 -10.19 6.13 -32.95
C PRO A 298 -8.95 6.89 -33.46
N THR A 299 -9.09 7.82 -34.39
CA THR A 299 -7.94 8.52 -34.98
C THR A 299 -8.27 9.99 -35.14
N ASP A 300 -7.86 10.80 -34.16
CA ASP A 300 -7.30 12.15 -34.27
C ASP A 300 -6.72 12.58 -32.91
#